data_AF-A0A952VL56-F1
#
_entry.id   AF-A0A952VL56-F1
#
_cell.length_a   1.000
_cell.length_b   1.000
_cell.length_c   1.000
_cell.angle_alpha   90.00
_cell.angle_beta   90.00
_cell.angle_gamma   90.00
#
_symmetry.space_group_name_H-M   'P 1'
#
loop_
_entity.id
_entity.type
_entity.pdbx_description
1 polymer ?
#
loop_
_entity_poly.entity_id
_entity_poly.type
_entity_poly.pdbx_seq_one_letter_code
_entity_poly.pdbx_strand_id
1 'polypeptide(L)'
;MKPRPFADDDFLCSRCGYVLNGLSRGSVCPECGLLIETSHPDARRGTPWQRGERFGYFKTLLMALVQPRRMFEVVRIDANSVVVLKWVHFSIAALVVCTAALISFHPDPKFDPPGLAAFVVVWLMPLAWLGLAAATAVERRGIMLWGRARGRRISAGVASTIVAHASAGWVAGSLLVGASFYAGFAMRHLAQTWPPATYELLLLGPLIMPLVGALLGLLWFEILVYLGVRRCQYANMPAAAARLVAVDDRTRGDASLH
;
A
#
# COMPACT_ATOMS: atom_id res chain seq x y z
N MET A 1 -4.62 -3.59 -36.17
CA MET A 1 -5.82 -3.02 -35.52
C MET A 1 -5.43 -2.61 -34.10
N LYS A 2 -5.52 -1.33 -33.74
CA LYS A 2 -5.19 -0.89 -32.37
C LYS A 2 -6.31 -1.37 -31.44
N PRO A 3 -6.03 -2.08 -30.34
CA PRO A 3 -7.09 -2.49 -29.41
C PRO A 3 -7.86 -1.26 -28.93
N ARG A 4 -9.19 -1.35 -28.92
CA ARG A 4 -10.05 -0.29 -28.39
C ARG A 4 -9.65 -0.04 -26.93
N PRO A 5 -9.54 1.22 -26.49
CA PRO A 5 -9.38 1.50 -25.07
C PRO A 5 -10.56 0.91 -24.29
N PHE A 6 -10.27 0.25 -23.16
CA PHE A 6 -11.30 -0.34 -22.30
C PHE A 6 -12.28 0.73 -21.82
N ALA A 7 -13.58 0.42 -21.87
CA ALA A 7 -14.60 1.25 -21.25
C ALA A 7 -14.57 1.09 -19.72
N ASP A 8 -15.01 2.12 -19.00
CA ASP A 8 -15.02 2.12 -17.54
C ASP A 8 -16.00 1.11 -16.93
N ASP A 9 -16.91 0.56 -17.73
CA ASP A 9 -17.91 -0.45 -17.36
C ASP A 9 -17.63 -1.83 -17.96
N ASP A 10 -16.55 -2.02 -18.73
CA ASP A 10 -16.17 -3.33 -19.23
C ASP A 10 -15.88 -4.29 -18.08
N PHE A 11 -16.31 -5.54 -18.20
CA PHE A 11 -15.94 -6.63 -17.30
C PHE A 11 -14.71 -7.33 -17.88
N LEU A 12 -13.57 -7.27 -17.19
CA LEU A 12 -12.29 -7.77 -17.69
C LEU A 12 -11.85 -9.04 -16.96
N CYS A 13 -11.14 -9.93 -17.64
CA CYS A 13 -10.44 -11.03 -17.00
C CYS A 13 -9.33 -10.50 -16.09
N SER A 14 -9.30 -10.93 -14.83
CA SER A 14 -8.33 -10.46 -13.83
C SER A 14 -6.88 -10.87 -14.13
N ARG A 15 -6.66 -11.86 -15.00
CA ARG A 15 -5.34 -12.37 -15.40
C ARG A 15 -4.82 -11.76 -16.69
N CYS A 16 -5.55 -11.89 -17.79
CA CYS A 16 -5.09 -11.46 -19.13
C CYS A 16 -5.67 -10.13 -19.60
N GLY A 17 -6.71 -9.60 -18.94
CA GLY A 17 -7.37 -8.34 -19.34
C GLY A 17 -8.34 -8.46 -20.52
N TYR A 18 -8.70 -9.69 -20.96
CA TYR A 18 -9.70 -9.91 -22.00
C TYR A 18 -11.10 -9.39 -21.57
N VAL A 19 -11.87 -8.84 -22.51
CA VAL A 19 -13.23 -8.33 -22.25
C VAL A 19 -14.21 -9.50 -22.23
N LEU A 20 -14.91 -9.66 -21.11
CA LEU A 20 -15.79 -10.79 -20.82
C LEU A 20 -17.28 -10.42 -20.86
N ASN A 21 -17.62 -9.24 -21.38
CA ASN A 21 -19.00 -8.77 -21.52
C ASN A 21 -19.83 -9.79 -22.33
N GLY A 22 -21.06 -10.06 -21.88
CA GLY A 22 -21.95 -11.00 -22.57
C GLY A 22 -21.66 -12.49 -22.31
N LEU A 23 -20.58 -12.82 -21.60
CA LEU A 23 -20.29 -14.21 -21.21
C LEU A 23 -21.01 -14.60 -19.92
N SER A 24 -21.23 -15.91 -19.76
CA SER A 24 -21.84 -16.45 -18.54
C SER A 24 -20.82 -16.49 -17.40
N ARG A 25 -21.26 -16.20 -16.18
CA ARG A 25 -20.39 -16.17 -14.99
C ARG A 25 -19.64 -17.49 -14.73
N GLY A 26 -20.26 -18.62 -15.09
CA GLY A 26 -19.68 -19.97 -14.91
C GLY A 26 -18.72 -20.42 -16.02
N SER A 27 -18.58 -19.65 -17.11
CA SER A 27 -17.68 -20.02 -18.20
C SER A 27 -16.20 -19.69 -17.90
N VAL A 28 -15.30 -20.15 -18.76
CA VAL A 28 -13.87 -19.85 -18.73
C VAL A 28 -13.54 -18.71 -19.68
N CYS A 29 -12.52 -17.92 -19.33
CA CYS A 29 -11.98 -16.89 -20.21
C CYS A 29 -11.43 -17.53 -21.50
N PRO A 30 -11.88 -17.10 -22.70
CA PRO A 30 -11.43 -17.67 -23.97
C PRO A 30 -9.91 -17.57 -24.22
N GLU A 31 -9.25 -16.56 -23.65
CA GLU A 31 -7.82 -16.32 -23.87
C GLU A 31 -6.91 -17.12 -22.94
N CYS A 32 -7.28 -17.26 -21.66
CA CYS A 32 -6.37 -17.80 -20.64
C CYS A 32 -6.94 -18.96 -19.82
N GLY A 33 -8.18 -19.38 -20.10
CA GLY A 33 -8.85 -20.48 -19.41
C GLY A 33 -9.27 -20.19 -17.96
N LEU A 34 -9.03 -18.99 -17.43
CA LEU A 34 -9.41 -18.64 -16.07
C LEU A 34 -10.94 -18.59 -15.93
N LEU A 35 -11.50 -19.24 -14.91
CA LEU A 35 -12.92 -19.15 -14.58
C LEU A 35 -13.35 -17.68 -14.39
N ILE A 36 -14.39 -17.25 -15.11
CA ILE A 36 -14.88 -15.86 -15.09
C ILE A 36 -15.26 -15.40 -13.68
N GLU A 37 -15.80 -16.30 -12.86
CA GLU A 37 -16.13 -16.03 -11.46
C GLU A 37 -14.94 -15.52 -10.63
N THR A 38 -13.71 -15.95 -10.91
CA THR A 38 -12.51 -15.44 -10.20
C THR A 38 -12.18 -13.99 -10.56
N SER A 39 -12.72 -13.47 -11.66
CA SER A 39 -12.60 -12.08 -12.07
C SER A 39 -13.74 -11.21 -11.50
N HIS A 40 -14.75 -11.82 -10.86
CA HIS A 40 -15.88 -11.11 -10.26
C HIS A 40 -15.42 -10.22 -9.09
N PRO A 41 -15.97 -9.01 -8.93
CA PRO A 41 -15.68 -8.14 -7.79
C PRO A 41 -15.83 -8.87 -6.45
N ASP A 42 -16.84 -9.73 -6.31
CA ASP A 42 -17.10 -10.52 -5.10
C ASP A 42 -16.01 -11.55 -4.77
N ALA A 43 -15.21 -11.97 -5.76
CA ALA A 43 -14.07 -12.86 -5.50
C ALA A 43 -13.01 -12.17 -4.61
N ARG A 44 -12.96 -10.83 -4.63
CA ARG A 44 -12.12 -10.01 -3.75
C ARG A 44 -12.85 -9.73 -2.44
N ARG A 45 -12.76 -10.70 -1.53
CA ARG A 45 -13.42 -10.67 -0.20
C ARG A 45 -13.03 -9.46 0.67
N GLY A 46 -11.92 -8.80 0.37
CA GLY A 46 -11.38 -7.69 1.14
C GLY A 46 -10.32 -8.12 2.16
N THR A 47 -9.45 -7.18 2.52
CA THR A 47 -8.47 -7.38 3.60
C THR A 47 -9.17 -7.54 4.96
N PRO A 48 -8.51 -8.11 5.99
CA PRO A 48 -9.09 -8.20 7.33
C PRO A 48 -9.65 -6.87 7.87
N TRP A 49 -9.02 -5.74 7.55
CA TRP A 49 -9.53 -4.40 7.85
C TRP A 49 -10.87 -4.12 7.15
N GLN A 50 -10.95 -4.35 5.83
CA GLN A 50 -12.16 -4.12 5.05
C GLN A 50 -13.34 -5.01 5.45
N ARG A 51 -13.05 -6.19 6.02
CA ARG A 51 -14.05 -7.14 6.52
C ARG A 51 -14.49 -6.84 7.96
N GLY A 52 -13.93 -5.82 8.62
CA GLY A 52 -14.25 -5.48 10.00
C GLY A 52 -13.82 -6.57 11.01
N GLU A 53 -12.80 -7.35 10.69
CA GLU A 53 -12.34 -8.40 11.61
C GLU A 53 -11.75 -7.79 12.89
N ARG A 54 -11.87 -8.53 14.01
CA ARG A 54 -11.12 -8.23 15.23
C ARG A 54 -9.62 -8.19 14.92
N PHE A 55 -8.96 -7.11 15.33
CA PHE A 55 -7.56 -6.82 14.98
C PHE A 55 -7.29 -6.70 13.47
N GLY A 56 -8.31 -6.35 12.68
CA GLY A 56 -8.22 -6.27 11.22
C GLY A 56 -7.12 -5.33 10.72
N TYR A 57 -6.85 -4.24 11.45
CA TYR A 57 -5.72 -3.34 11.17
C TYR A 57 -4.38 -4.08 11.19
N PHE A 58 -4.04 -4.68 12.34
CA PHE A 58 -2.77 -5.38 12.53
C PHE A 58 -2.60 -6.55 11.56
N LYS A 59 -3.66 -7.34 11.34
CA LYS A 59 -3.63 -8.42 10.34
C LYS A 59 -3.38 -7.89 8.93
N THR A 60 -4.00 -6.75 8.56
CA THR A 60 -3.79 -6.13 7.25
C THR A 60 -2.38 -5.58 7.11
N LEU A 61 -1.86 -4.91 8.15
CA LEU A 61 -0.49 -4.44 8.21
C LEU A 61 0.50 -5.61 8.04
N LEU A 62 0.34 -6.69 8.82
CA LEU A 62 1.19 -7.87 8.72
C LEU A 62 1.09 -8.53 7.34
N MET A 63 -0.11 -8.61 6.77
CA MET A 63 -0.31 -9.14 5.42
C MET A 63 0.39 -8.27 4.35
N ALA A 64 0.37 -6.95 4.51
CA ALA A 64 1.09 -6.03 3.63
C ALA A 64 2.60 -6.22 3.71
N LEU A 65 3.14 -6.45 4.92
CA LEU A 65 4.58 -6.59 5.13
C LEU A 65 5.11 -7.99 4.74
N VAL A 66 4.36 -9.05 5.02
CA VAL A 66 4.84 -10.43 4.86
C VAL A 66 4.33 -11.08 3.57
N GLN A 67 3.10 -10.77 3.15
CA GLN A 67 2.45 -11.42 2.00
C GLN A 67 1.78 -10.40 1.06
N PRO A 68 2.49 -9.37 0.57
CA PRO A 68 1.89 -8.28 -0.19
C PRO A 68 1.17 -8.75 -1.46
N ARG A 69 1.71 -9.79 -2.13
CA ARG A 69 1.08 -10.39 -3.31
C ARG A 69 -0.32 -10.92 -2.99
N ARG A 70 -0.45 -11.69 -1.90
CA ARG A 70 -1.73 -12.26 -1.46
C ARG A 70 -2.69 -11.16 -1.00
N MET A 71 -2.17 -10.11 -0.35
CA MET A 71 -2.99 -8.96 0.06
C MET A 71 -3.68 -8.31 -1.14
N PHE A 72 -2.93 -8.00 -2.20
CA PHE A 72 -3.49 -7.36 -3.40
C PHE A 72 -4.34 -8.29 -4.28
N GLU A 73 -4.24 -9.61 -4.10
CA GLU A 73 -5.18 -10.56 -4.72
C GLU A 73 -6.56 -10.50 -4.05
N VAL A 74 -6.61 -10.33 -2.72
CA VAL A 74 -7.88 -10.37 -1.96
C VAL A 74 -8.51 -8.99 -1.71
N VAL A 75 -7.74 -7.90 -1.84
CA VAL A 75 -8.22 -6.54 -1.54
C VAL A 75 -9.45 -6.18 -2.38
N ARG A 76 -10.48 -5.66 -1.73
CA ARG A 76 -11.71 -5.17 -2.39
C ARG A 76 -11.47 -3.75 -2.88
N ILE A 77 -11.90 -3.45 -4.10
CA ILE A 77 -11.80 -2.10 -4.64
C ILE A 77 -12.95 -1.26 -4.08
N ASP A 78 -12.63 -0.45 -3.10
CA ASP A 78 -13.56 0.43 -2.40
C ASP A 78 -12.77 1.66 -1.95
N ALA A 79 -13.02 2.79 -2.60
CA ALA A 79 -12.27 4.02 -2.36
C ALA A 79 -12.58 4.66 -1.01
N ASN A 80 -13.77 4.39 -0.46
CA ASN A 80 -14.25 5.06 0.75
C ASN A 80 -13.73 4.36 2.01
N SER A 81 -13.81 3.02 2.08
CA SER A 81 -13.35 2.27 3.26
C SER A 81 -11.84 2.34 3.49
N VAL A 82 -11.06 2.67 2.46
CA VAL A 82 -9.60 2.73 2.53
C VAL A 82 -9.07 4.11 2.91
N VAL A 83 -9.91 5.15 2.94
CA VAL A 83 -9.49 6.48 3.40
C VAL A 83 -9.02 6.38 4.85
N VAL A 84 -9.85 5.88 5.76
CA VAL A 84 -9.50 5.78 7.18
C VAL A 84 -8.22 4.97 7.39
N LEU A 85 -8.05 3.83 6.69
CA LEU A 85 -6.84 3.00 6.79
C LEU A 85 -5.56 3.79 6.49
N LYS A 86 -5.58 4.57 5.40
CA LYS A 86 -4.44 5.40 5.00
C LYS A 86 -4.11 6.46 6.06
N TRP A 87 -5.12 7.11 6.62
CA TRP A 87 -4.91 8.14 7.65
C TRP A 87 -4.33 7.53 8.93
N VAL A 88 -4.78 6.33 9.32
CA VAL A 88 -4.21 5.58 10.44
C VAL A 88 -2.73 5.26 10.20
N HIS A 89 -2.35 4.81 9.00
CA HIS A 89 -0.94 4.59 8.66
C HIS A 89 -0.11 5.88 8.77
N PHE A 90 -0.61 7.01 8.27
CA PHE A 90 0.10 8.29 8.35
C PHE A 90 0.28 8.76 9.80
N SER A 91 -0.75 8.63 10.63
CA SER A 91 -0.67 9.02 12.04
C SER A 91 0.33 8.16 12.81
N ILE A 92 0.33 6.84 12.58
CA ILE A 92 1.30 5.94 13.22
C ILE A 92 2.72 6.24 12.73
N ALA A 93 2.93 6.40 11.43
CA ALA A 93 4.25 6.68 10.87
C ALA A 93 4.81 8.02 11.38
N ALA A 94 3.98 9.08 11.40
CA ALA A 94 4.38 10.39 11.93
C ALA A 94 4.71 10.30 13.42
N LEU A 95 3.89 9.62 14.22
CA LEU A 95 4.14 9.42 15.65
C LEU A 95 5.48 8.71 15.88
N VAL A 96 5.74 7.59 15.19
CA VAL A 96 6.99 6.82 15.35
C VAL A 96 8.22 7.67 15.00
N VAL A 97 8.20 8.41 13.89
CA VAL A 97 9.32 9.28 13.49
C VAL A 97 9.54 10.39 14.53
N CYS A 98 8.47 11.05 14.98
CA CYS A 98 8.55 12.12 15.97
C CYS A 98 9.08 11.61 17.32
N THR A 99 8.61 10.44 17.78
CA THR A 99 9.12 9.81 19.00
C THR A 99 10.60 9.46 18.88
N ALA A 100 11.03 8.86 17.76
CA ALA A 100 12.43 8.56 17.52
C ALA A 100 13.31 9.82 17.52
N ALA A 101 12.84 10.90 16.89
CA ALA A 101 13.52 12.19 16.91
C ALA A 101 13.63 12.75 18.35
N LEU A 102 12.54 12.73 19.14
CA LEU A 102 12.56 13.20 20.52
C LEU A 102 13.57 12.46 21.39
N ILE A 103 13.57 11.13 21.33
CA ILE A 103 14.52 10.31 22.09
C ILE A 103 15.97 10.64 21.67
N SER A 104 16.18 10.91 20.38
CA SER A 104 17.50 11.26 19.82
C SER A 104 18.03 12.61 20.32
N PHE A 105 17.14 13.55 20.66
CA PHE A 105 17.50 14.88 21.16
C PHE A 105 17.54 14.99 22.70
N HIS A 106 17.31 13.88 23.42
CA HIS A 106 17.35 13.83 24.90
C HIS A 106 18.68 13.39 25.56
N PRO A 107 19.90 13.55 24.99
CA PRO A 107 21.10 13.10 25.70
C PRO A 107 21.58 14.05 26.82
N ASP A 108 21.12 15.32 26.87
CA ASP A 108 21.55 16.27 27.90
C ASP A 108 20.43 16.58 28.91
N PRO A 109 20.56 16.18 30.19
CA PRO A 109 19.57 16.48 31.22
C PRO A 109 19.43 17.97 31.54
N LYS A 110 20.32 18.84 31.03
CA LYS A 110 20.21 20.30 31.16
C LYS A 110 19.31 20.94 30.10
N PHE A 111 18.92 20.19 29.07
CA PHE A 111 18.04 20.69 28.02
C PHE A 111 16.58 20.53 28.43
N ASP A 112 15.87 21.66 28.59
CA ASP A 112 14.51 21.72 29.12
C ASP A 112 13.52 20.89 28.26
N PRO A 113 13.06 19.71 28.75
CA PRO A 113 12.23 18.78 27.99
C PRO A 113 10.88 19.30 27.45
N PRO A 114 10.12 20.13 28.17
CA PRO A 114 8.75 20.46 27.77
C PRO A 114 8.71 21.32 26.50
N GLY A 115 9.68 22.20 26.29
CA GLY A 115 9.75 23.04 25.08
C GLY A 115 10.03 22.23 23.82
N LEU A 116 10.96 21.28 23.89
CA LEU A 116 11.31 20.40 22.77
C LEU A 116 10.20 19.39 22.46
N ALA A 117 9.63 18.75 23.48
CA ALA A 117 8.51 17.84 23.33
C ALA A 117 7.30 18.53 22.67
N ALA A 118 6.95 19.74 23.16
CA ALA A 118 5.90 20.55 22.56
C ALA A 118 6.23 20.91 21.10
N PHE A 119 7.47 21.32 20.81
CA PHE A 119 7.88 21.65 19.44
C PHE A 119 7.71 20.46 18.48
N VAL A 120 8.16 19.26 18.86
CA VAL A 120 8.05 18.08 17.99
C VAL A 120 6.60 17.67 17.76
N VAL A 121 5.78 17.64 18.82
CA VAL A 121 4.37 17.23 18.70
C VAL A 121 3.56 18.26 17.92
N VAL A 122 3.76 19.56 18.16
CA VAL A 122 2.97 20.63 17.53
C VAL A 122 3.39 20.88 16.09
N TRP A 123 4.69 20.79 15.77
CA TRP A 123 5.18 21.17 14.44
C TRP A 123 5.60 19.97 13.59
N LEU A 124 6.47 19.09 14.10
CA LEU A 124 7.01 18.01 13.28
C LEU A 124 5.96 16.95 12.95
N MET A 125 5.07 16.60 13.88
CA MET A 125 4.07 15.56 13.64
C MET A 125 3.08 15.96 12.53
N PRO A 126 2.46 17.16 12.54
CA PRO A 126 1.61 17.60 11.42
C PRO A 126 2.39 17.73 10.11
N LEU A 127 3.62 18.23 10.13
CA LEU A 127 4.45 18.34 8.92
C LEU A 127 4.79 16.98 8.33
N ALA A 128 5.20 16.02 9.14
CA ALA A 128 5.46 14.65 8.71
C ALA A 128 4.19 14.01 8.14
N TRP A 129 3.05 14.18 8.82
CA TRP A 129 1.77 13.70 8.35
C TRP A 129 1.37 14.28 6.99
N LEU A 130 1.51 15.60 6.82
CA LEU A 130 1.22 16.31 5.57
C LEU A 130 2.17 15.88 4.45
N GLY A 131 3.46 15.68 4.76
CA GLY A 131 4.45 15.17 3.82
C GLY A 131 4.09 13.78 3.29
N LEU A 132 3.72 12.86 4.18
CA LEU A 132 3.26 11.51 3.79
C LEU A 132 1.97 11.56 2.94
N ALA A 133 1.04 12.44 3.31
CA ALA A 133 -0.19 12.64 2.55
C ALA A 133 0.08 13.19 1.14
N ALA A 134 0.98 14.16 1.02
CA ALA A 134 1.39 14.75 -0.25
C ALA A 134 2.11 13.72 -1.13
N ALA A 135 3.10 13.00 -0.59
CA ALA A 135 3.82 11.96 -1.32
C ALA A 135 2.87 10.88 -1.84
N THR A 136 1.95 10.41 -1.00
CA THR A 136 0.95 9.40 -1.40
C THR A 136 -0.04 9.95 -2.45
N ALA A 137 -0.36 11.25 -2.42
CA ALA A 137 -1.20 11.89 -3.43
C ALA A 137 -0.50 12.03 -4.78
N VAL A 138 0.81 12.35 -4.79
CA VAL A 138 1.64 12.33 -6.00
C VAL A 138 1.64 10.93 -6.59
N GLU A 139 1.86 9.90 -5.77
CA GLU A 139 1.93 8.53 -6.27
C GLU A 139 0.59 8.05 -6.85
N ARG A 140 -0.53 8.37 -6.19
CA ARG A 140 -1.87 8.10 -6.74
C ARG A 140 -2.05 8.69 -8.14
N ARG A 141 -1.59 9.92 -8.36
CA ARG A 141 -1.66 10.58 -9.68
C ARG A 141 -0.70 9.90 -10.66
N GLY A 142 0.52 9.57 -10.24
CA GLY A 142 1.53 8.86 -11.02
C GLY A 142 1.00 7.54 -11.57
N ILE A 143 0.45 6.68 -10.70
CA ILE A 143 -0.15 5.41 -11.06
C ILE A 143 -1.23 5.57 -12.15
N MET A 144 -2.11 6.57 -12.02
CA MET A 144 -3.18 6.80 -12.99
C MET A 144 -2.64 7.25 -14.35
N LEU A 145 -1.68 8.19 -14.36
CA LEU A 145 -1.06 8.69 -15.58
C LEU A 145 -0.30 7.57 -16.32
N TRP A 146 0.56 6.85 -15.60
CA TRP A 146 1.31 5.72 -16.13
C TRP A 146 0.41 4.55 -16.53
N GLY A 147 -0.69 4.32 -15.80
CA GLY A 147 -1.71 3.35 -16.15
C GLY A 147 -2.31 3.64 -17.51
N ARG A 148 -2.77 4.87 -17.73
CA ARG A 148 -3.31 5.33 -19.03
C ARG A 148 -2.28 5.23 -20.15
N ALA A 149 -1.05 5.68 -19.90
CA ALA A 149 0.03 5.62 -20.90
C ALA A 149 0.36 4.19 -21.35
N ARG A 150 0.18 3.20 -20.47
CA ARG A 150 0.41 1.77 -20.77
C ARG A 150 -0.86 0.98 -21.12
N GLY A 151 -1.99 1.66 -21.35
CA GLY A 151 -3.26 1.01 -21.68
C GLY A 151 -3.83 0.12 -20.56
N ARG A 152 -3.45 0.38 -19.30
CA ARG A 152 -3.96 -0.34 -18.12
C ARG A 152 -5.20 0.39 -17.58
N ARG A 153 -6.21 -0.36 -17.15
CA ARG A 153 -7.42 0.20 -16.53
C ARG A 153 -7.20 0.41 -15.04
N ILE A 154 -6.59 1.54 -14.69
CA ILE A 154 -6.43 1.93 -13.29
C ILE A 154 -7.34 3.11 -13.00
N SER A 155 -8.54 2.81 -12.49
CA SER A 155 -9.50 3.83 -12.07
C SER A 155 -9.00 4.60 -10.84
N ALA A 156 -9.60 5.75 -10.57
CA ALA A 156 -9.29 6.52 -9.37
C ALA A 156 -9.55 5.72 -8.07
N GLY A 157 -10.54 4.82 -8.09
CA GLY A 157 -10.84 3.92 -6.97
C GLY A 157 -9.76 2.86 -6.78
N VAL A 158 -9.32 2.21 -7.86
CA VAL A 158 -8.22 1.24 -7.83
C VAL A 158 -6.93 1.90 -7.32
N ALA A 159 -6.58 3.08 -7.86
CA ALA A 159 -5.40 3.82 -7.42
C ALA A 159 -5.47 4.17 -5.93
N SER A 160 -6.62 4.69 -5.46
CA SER A 160 -6.83 4.99 -4.03
C SER A 160 -6.68 3.74 -3.14
N THR A 161 -7.26 2.60 -3.55
CA THR A 161 -7.13 1.34 -2.81
C THR A 161 -5.70 0.84 -2.77
N ILE A 162 -4.96 0.92 -3.88
CA ILE A 162 -3.54 0.54 -3.95
C ILE A 162 -2.72 1.37 -2.97
N VAL A 163 -2.77 2.71 -3.08
CA VAL A 163 -1.92 3.58 -2.25
C VAL A 163 -2.29 3.53 -0.78
N ALA A 164 -3.56 3.32 -0.45
CA ALA A 164 -3.98 3.17 0.94
C ALA A 164 -3.41 1.90 1.59
N HIS A 165 -3.35 0.77 0.89
CA HIS A 165 -2.72 -0.44 1.43
C HIS A 165 -1.20 -0.36 1.35
N ALA A 166 -0.64 0.23 0.29
CA ALA A 166 0.79 0.46 0.16
C ALA A 166 1.34 1.41 1.23
N SER A 167 0.52 2.31 1.80
CA SER A 167 0.91 3.18 2.90
C SER A 167 1.33 2.44 4.19
N ALA A 168 1.09 1.13 4.29
CA ALA A 168 1.76 0.26 5.26
C ALA A 168 3.30 0.37 5.17
N GLY A 169 3.83 0.67 3.99
CA GLY A 169 5.25 0.92 3.78
C GLY A 169 5.77 2.17 4.48
N TRP A 170 4.94 3.18 4.73
CA TRP A 170 5.32 4.33 5.56
C TRP A 170 5.48 3.96 7.03
N VAL A 171 4.66 3.03 7.53
CA VAL A 171 4.81 2.49 8.89
C VAL A 171 6.12 1.71 9.00
N ALA A 172 6.39 0.79 8.07
CA ALA A 172 7.68 0.09 8.03
C ALA A 172 8.86 1.07 7.89
N GLY A 173 8.75 2.07 7.02
CA GLY A 173 9.74 3.12 6.85
C GLY A 173 10.01 3.91 8.13
N SER A 174 8.97 4.30 8.87
CA SER A 174 9.13 5.00 10.15
C SER A 174 9.86 4.15 11.20
N LEU A 175 9.60 2.84 11.25
CA LEU A 175 10.29 1.91 12.13
C LEU A 175 11.76 1.77 11.73
N LEU A 176 12.05 1.69 10.43
CA LEU A 176 13.42 1.66 9.91
C LEU A 176 14.17 2.96 10.21
N VAL A 177 13.53 4.12 10.05
CA VAL A 177 14.09 5.43 10.44
C VAL A 177 14.42 5.44 11.93
N GLY A 178 13.49 5.02 12.78
CA GLY A 178 13.70 4.93 14.23
C GLY A 178 14.86 4.01 14.60
N ALA A 179 14.88 2.78 14.07
CA ALA A 179 15.98 1.84 14.27
C ALA A 179 17.32 2.40 13.79
N SER A 180 17.31 3.13 12.68
CA SER A 180 18.51 3.73 12.09
C SER A 180 19.05 4.90 12.91
N PHE A 181 18.20 5.65 13.62
CA PHE A 181 18.67 6.64 14.61
C PHE A 181 19.53 5.95 15.67
N TYR A 182 19.04 4.87 16.29
CA TYR A 182 19.80 4.13 17.31
C TYR A 182 21.11 3.56 16.76
N ALA A 183 21.08 3.00 15.56
CA ALA A 183 22.30 2.53 14.88
C ALA A 183 23.31 3.67 14.67
N GLY A 184 22.84 4.85 14.24
CA GLY A 184 23.66 6.03 14.06
C GLY A 184 24.32 6.52 15.37
N PHE A 185 23.59 6.52 16.48
CA PHE A 185 24.16 6.85 17.79
C PHE A 185 25.16 5.82 18.27
N ALA A 186 24.90 4.53 18.06
CA ALA A 186 25.85 3.47 18.39
C ALA A 186 27.16 3.62 17.59
N MET A 187 27.06 3.94 16.29
CA MET A 187 28.23 4.22 15.43
C MET A 187 29.03 5.42 15.94
N ARG A 188 28.35 6.52 16.30
CA ARG A 188 29.01 7.70 16.87
C ARG A 188 29.70 7.38 18.20
N HIS A 189 29.03 6.63 19.08
CA HIS A 189 29.62 6.23 20.37
C HIS A 189 30.86 5.35 20.18
N LEU A 190 30.81 4.39 19.26
CA LEU A 190 31.96 3.56 18.90
C LEU A 190 33.12 4.41 18.36
N ALA A 191 32.85 5.36 17.46
CA ALA A 191 33.86 6.26 16.92
C ALA A 191 34.50 7.16 18.00
N GLN A 192 33.73 7.57 19.00
CA GLN A 192 34.24 8.37 20.13
C GLN A 192 35.07 7.56 21.14
N THR A 193 34.76 6.27 21.30
CA THR A 193 35.42 5.41 22.29
C THR A 193 36.61 4.65 21.73
N TRP A 194 36.68 4.45 20.41
CA TRP A 194 37.74 3.69 19.77
C TRP A 194 38.53 4.57 18.78
N PRO A 195 39.71 5.09 19.17
CA PRO A 195 40.48 6.04 18.37
C PRO A 195 40.77 5.63 16.90
N PRO A 196 41.05 4.35 16.57
CA PRO A 196 41.21 3.90 15.18
C PRO A 196 39.94 4.01 14.33
N ALA A 197 38.77 4.10 14.96
CA ALA A 197 37.47 4.22 14.29
C ALA A 197 37.00 5.68 14.15
N THR A 198 37.88 6.67 14.37
CA THR A 198 37.56 8.10 14.18
C THR A 198 37.56 8.49 12.71
N TYR A 199 36.66 7.88 11.92
CA TYR A 199 36.34 8.37 10.59
C TYR A 199 35.22 9.40 10.68
N GLU A 200 35.36 10.54 10.01
CA GLU A 200 34.35 11.62 10.02
C GLU A 200 32.95 11.10 9.65
N LEU A 201 32.88 10.12 8.75
CA LEU A 201 31.63 9.49 8.34
C LEU A 201 30.88 8.79 9.49
N LEU A 202 31.60 8.17 10.44
CA LEU A 202 30.99 7.49 11.59
C LEU A 202 30.42 8.48 12.60
N LEU A 203 31.04 9.66 12.73
CA LEU A 203 30.51 10.77 13.55
C LEU A 203 29.20 11.33 12.97
N LEU A 204 29.03 11.25 11.65
CA LEU A 204 27.79 11.60 10.94
C LEU A 204 26.73 10.49 10.97
N GLY A 205 26.99 9.36 11.64
CA GLY A 205 26.07 8.23 11.77
C GLY A 205 24.62 8.62 12.12
N PRO A 206 24.37 9.46 13.15
CA PRO A 206 23.03 9.91 13.53
C PRO A 206 22.28 10.71 12.45
N LEU A 207 23.00 11.27 11.47
CA LEU A 207 22.41 11.97 10.33
C LEU A 207 22.20 11.03 9.13
N ILE A 208 23.22 10.23 8.80
CA ILE A 208 23.21 9.37 7.60
C ILE A 208 22.26 8.19 7.77
N MET A 209 22.28 7.52 8.92
CA MET A 209 21.51 6.29 9.11
C MET A 209 20.00 6.51 8.98
N PRO A 210 19.37 7.54 9.59
CA PRO A 210 17.95 7.84 9.36
C PRO A 210 17.59 8.06 7.89
N LEU A 211 18.48 8.68 7.10
CA LEU A 211 18.27 8.86 5.67
C LEU A 211 18.27 7.51 4.94
N VAL A 212 19.18 6.59 5.30
CA VAL A 212 19.17 5.21 4.78
C VAL A 212 17.85 4.50 5.15
N GLY A 213 17.42 4.59 6.41
CA GLY A 213 16.13 4.04 6.85
C GLY A 213 14.94 4.60 6.08
N ALA A 214 14.93 5.91 5.82
CA ALA A 214 13.90 6.58 5.03
C ALA A 214 13.89 6.11 3.56
N LEU A 215 15.07 5.97 2.93
CA LEU A 215 15.20 5.47 1.56
C LEU A 215 14.72 4.02 1.44
N LEU A 216 15.07 3.15 2.39
CA LEU A 216 14.58 1.77 2.44
C LEU A 216 13.07 1.72 2.64
N GLY A 217 12.52 2.58 3.50
CA GLY A 217 11.08 2.75 3.70
C GLY A 217 10.35 3.19 2.43
N LEU A 218 10.89 4.18 1.72
CA LEU A 218 10.37 4.63 0.43
C LEU A 218 10.40 3.51 -0.60
N LEU A 219 11.53 2.80 -0.72
CA LEU A 219 11.66 1.65 -1.63
C LEU A 219 10.62 0.57 -1.32
N TRP A 220 10.37 0.30 -0.04
CA TRP A 220 9.35 -0.67 0.37
C TRP A 220 7.93 -0.22 -0.01
N PHE A 221 7.60 1.06 0.19
CA PHE A 221 6.34 1.66 -0.29
C PHE A 221 6.18 1.48 -1.81
N GLU A 222 7.21 1.79 -2.60
CA GLU A 222 7.22 1.63 -4.06
C GLU A 222 7.02 0.18 -4.50
N ILE A 223 7.65 -0.79 -3.80
CA ILE A 223 7.43 -2.23 -4.06
C ILE A 223 5.96 -2.59 -3.85
N LEU A 224 5.33 -2.11 -2.77
CA LEU A 224 3.92 -2.37 -2.51
C LEU A 224 3.02 -1.75 -3.58
N VAL A 225 3.31 -0.52 -4.01
CA VAL A 225 2.59 0.13 -5.12
C VAL A 225 2.73 -0.67 -6.41
N TYR A 226 3.94 -1.06 -6.78
CA TYR A 226 4.21 -1.85 -7.98
C TYR A 226 3.42 -3.17 -7.98
N LEU A 227 3.44 -3.89 -6.85
CA LEU A 227 2.67 -5.12 -6.68
C LEU A 227 1.17 -4.87 -6.78
N GLY A 228 0.67 -3.81 -6.15
CA GLY A 228 -0.73 -3.40 -6.21
C GLY A 228 -1.18 -3.09 -7.63
N VAL A 229 -0.39 -2.31 -8.39
CA VAL A 229 -0.67 -2.03 -9.80
C VAL A 229 -0.72 -3.32 -10.62
N ARG A 230 0.26 -4.21 -10.46
CA ARG A 230 0.31 -5.48 -11.21
C ARG A 230 -0.89 -6.39 -10.91
N ARG A 231 -1.36 -6.42 -9.67
CA ARG A 231 -2.45 -7.32 -9.23
C ARG A 231 -3.85 -6.72 -9.36
N CYS A 232 -3.96 -5.40 -9.45
CA CYS A 232 -5.25 -4.71 -9.53
C CYS A 232 -5.51 -3.99 -10.86
N GLN A 233 -4.59 -4.03 -11.83
CA GLN A 233 -4.75 -3.39 -13.16
C GLN A 233 -5.99 -3.83 -13.97
N TYR A 234 -6.58 -4.99 -13.62
CA TYR A 234 -7.81 -5.53 -14.23
C TYR A 234 -8.89 -5.80 -13.18
N ALA A 235 -8.82 -5.15 -12.01
CA ALA A 235 -9.83 -5.32 -10.98
C ALA A 235 -11.16 -4.68 -11.43
N ASN A 236 -12.22 -5.48 -11.46
CA ASN A 236 -13.54 -5.01 -11.86
C ASN A 236 -14.23 -4.26 -10.71
N MET A 237 -14.96 -3.20 -11.08
CA MET A 237 -15.88 -2.50 -10.19
C MET A 237 -17.23 -3.25 -10.12
N PRO A 238 -18.02 -3.11 -9.04
CA PRO A 238 -19.35 -3.72 -8.95
C PRO A 238 -20.25 -3.42 -10.16
N ALA A 239 -20.21 -2.20 -10.69
CA ALA A 239 -21.00 -1.80 -11.85
C ALA A 239 -20.66 -2.61 -13.14
N ALA A 240 -19.40 -3.03 -13.31
CA ALA A 240 -19.00 -3.82 -14.47
C ALA A 240 -19.58 -5.24 -14.44
N ALA A 241 -19.86 -5.79 -13.25
CA ALA A 241 -20.42 -7.13 -13.10
C ALA A 241 -21.82 -7.25 -13.74
N ALA A 242 -22.57 -6.15 -13.86
CA ALA A 242 -23.86 -6.11 -14.53
C ALA A 242 -23.80 -6.38 -16.04
N ARG A 243 -22.59 -6.40 -16.64
CA ARG A 243 -22.37 -6.73 -18.06
C ARG A 243 -22.23 -8.23 -18.34
N LEU A 244 -22.19 -9.07 -17.30
CA LEU A 244 -22.26 -10.52 -17.46
C LEU A 244 -23.70 -10.94 -17.77
N VAL A 245 -23.86 -11.98 -18.59
CA VAL A 245 -25.19 -12.58 -18.79
C VAL A 245 -25.56 -13.31 -17.50
N ALA A 246 -26.74 -12.98 -16.95
CA ALA A 246 -27.32 -13.75 -15.87
C ALA A 246 -27.44 -15.20 -16.34
N VAL A 247 -26.82 -16.13 -15.61
CA VAL A 247 -26.98 -17.56 -15.90
C VAL A 247 -28.46 -17.87 -15.69
N ASP A 248 -29.15 -18.27 -16.75
CA ASP A 248 -30.52 -18.76 -16.62
C ASP A 248 -30.45 -20.11 -15.89
N ASP A 249 -30.84 -20.11 -14.60
CA ASP A 249 -30.79 -21.27 -13.71
C ASP A 249 -31.58 -22.48 -14.27
N ARG A 250 -32.43 -22.27 -15.28
CA ARG A 250 -33.16 -23.32 -16.00
C ARG A 250 -32.26 -24.37 -16.64
N THR A 251 -31.02 -24.03 -17.02
CA THR A 251 -30.11 -24.97 -17.68
C THR A 251 -29.36 -25.91 -16.72
N ARG A 252 -29.42 -25.69 -15.40
CA ARG A 252 -28.78 -26.57 -14.40
C ARG A 252 -29.61 -27.80 -14.02
N GLY A 253 -30.90 -27.84 -14.36
CA GLY A 253 -31.80 -28.91 -13.95
C GLY A 253 -31.62 -30.25 -14.67
N ASP A 254 -31.08 -30.26 -15.90
CA ASP A 254 -31.12 -31.45 -16.76
C ASP A 254 -29.85 -32.32 -16.72
N ALA A 255 -28.80 -31.92 -16.01
CA ALA A 255 -27.52 -32.64 -16.00
C ALA A 255 -27.39 -33.72 -14.89
N SER A 256 -28.42 -33.97 -14.07
CA SER A 256 -28.36 -34.89 -12.92
C SER A 256 -29.21 -36.16 -13.04
N LEU A 257 -29.61 -36.57 -14.25
CA LEU A 257 -30.47 -37.74 -14.47
C LEU A 257 -29.81 -38.93 -15.19
N HIS A 258 -28.48 -39.03 -15.23
CA HIS A 258 -27.77 -40.18 -15.80
C HIS A 258 -26.68 -40.72 -14.90
#